data_AF-A0A7C4RH37-F1
#
_entry.id   AF-A0A7C4RH37-F1
#
_cell.length_a   1.000
_cell.length_b   1.000
_cell.length_c   1.000
_cell.angle_alpha   90.00
_cell.angle_beta   90.00
_cell.angle_gamma   90.00
#
_symmetry.space_group_name_H-M   'P 1'
#
loop_
_entity.id
_entity.type
_entity.pdbx_description
1 polymer ?
#
loop_
_entity_poly.entity_id
_entity_poly.type
_entity_poly.pdbx_seq_one_letter_code
_entity_poly.pdbx_strand_id
1 'polypeptide(L)'
;MESIHEAISSERGTLTRKIGEGSFVGFKRVNTPEDLVEWLRHLHAYRWAENFAEGKYVLDVGCGIGYGANELSTKASAVVAIDFWKEGIYYCHQNYGKNLSPVIASAIKLPFKDNSFDLVVSFQVIEQYSSKTSGYIPKRNQACTKTGRYIHSYNA
;
A
#
# COMPACT_ATOMS: atom_id res chain seq x y z
N MET A 1 26.71 -6.31 5.14
CA MET A 1 25.72 -5.76 6.10
C MET A 1 26.01 -4.29 6.24
N GLU A 2 25.58 -3.49 5.26
CA GLU A 2 25.72 -2.03 5.34
C GLU A 2 24.46 -1.42 5.96
N SER A 3 24.72 -0.45 6.82
CA SER A 3 23.89 0.20 7.81
C SER A 3 22.55 0.75 7.29
N ILE A 4 21.44 0.22 7.84
CA ILE A 4 20.09 0.77 7.70
C ILE A 4 19.88 1.83 8.78
N HIS A 5 20.66 2.90 8.78
CA HIS A 5 20.47 4.05 9.68
C HIS A 5 20.77 5.35 8.94
N GLU A 6 19.80 5.83 8.15
CA GLU A 6 19.77 7.24 7.75
C GLU A 6 18.39 7.86 8.02
N ALA A 7 18.37 8.56 9.16
CA ALA A 7 17.67 9.81 9.44
C ALA A 7 16.16 9.88 9.15
N ILE A 8 15.38 9.55 10.18
CA ILE A 8 14.07 10.14 10.43
C ILE A 8 14.29 11.60 10.83
N SER A 9 13.98 12.54 9.95
CA SER A 9 13.67 13.91 10.37
C SER A 9 12.17 13.97 10.62
N SER A 10 11.77 14.04 11.88
CA SER A 10 10.39 14.28 12.30
C SER A 10 10.03 15.78 12.29
N GLU A 11 10.86 16.64 11.71
CA GLU A 11 10.53 18.05 11.62
C GLU A 11 9.38 18.25 10.62
N ARG A 12 8.22 18.65 11.15
CA ARG A 12 7.05 19.16 10.40
C ARG A 12 6.16 18.12 9.70
N GLY A 13 6.00 16.93 10.29
CA GLY A 13 4.83 16.07 10.02
C GLY A 13 4.80 15.36 8.66
N THR A 14 5.94 15.25 7.98
CA THR A 14 6.10 14.46 6.75
C THR A 14 6.92 13.21 7.05
N LEU A 15 6.41 12.03 6.66
CA LEU A 15 7.19 10.80 6.67
C LEU A 15 7.71 10.52 5.27
N THR A 16 9.00 10.78 5.08
CA THR A 16 9.68 10.54 3.82
C THR A 16 10.54 9.29 3.94
N ARG A 17 10.47 8.44 2.93
CA ARG A 17 11.34 7.29 2.78
C ARG A 17 12.30 7.55 1.63
N LYS A 18 13.61 7.51 1.90
CA LYS A 18 14.62 7.48 0.84
C LYS A 18 14.84 6.04 0.36
N ILE A 19 14.79 5.80 -0.96
CA ILE A 19 15.31 4.59 -1.60
C ILE A 19 16.20 5.04 -2.77
N GLY A 20 17.52 4.85 -2.67
CA GLY A 20 18.45 5.32 -3.71
C GLY A 20 18.39 6.84 -3.90
N GLU A 21 18.47 7.31 -5.15
CA GLU A 21 18.31 8.72 -5.52
C GLU A 21 16.86 9.25 -5.39
N GLY A 22 15.89 8.37 -5.14
CA GLY A 22 14.47 8.72 -5.02
C GLY A 22 14.01 8.89 -3.56
N SER A 23 13.21 9.92 -3.31
CA SER A 23 12.48 10.10 -2.04
C SER A 23 10.99 9.87 -2.25
N PHE A 24 10.43 8.86 -1.60
CA PHE A 24 8.99 8.70 -1.47
C PHE A 24 8.51 9.57 -0.33
N VAL A 25 7.46 10.33 -0.58
CA VAL A 25 6.74 11.00 0.49
C VAL A 25 5.50 10.16 0.77
N GLY A 26 5.40 9.57 1.96
CA GLY A 26 4.12 9.15 2.48
C GLY A 26 3.31 10.42 2.70
N PHE A 27 2.55 10.84 1.68
CA PHE A 27 1.95 12.17 1.63
C PHE A 27 0.90 12.35 2.73
N LYS A 28 1.34 12.80 3.90
CA LYS A 28 0.48 13.47 4.89
C LYS A 28 0.31 14.96 4.54
N ARG A 29 1.24 15.50 3.76
CA ARG A 29 1.30 16.90 3.35
C ARG A 29 1.75 16.98 1.90
N VAL A 30 0.90 17.60 1.07
CA VAL A 30 1.19 18.00 -0.30
C VAL A 30 2.04 19.25 -0.23
N ASN A 31 3.28 19.19 -0.73
CA ASN A 31 4.20 20.33 -0.69
C ASN A 31 4.36 20.99 -2.06
N THR A 32 4.12 20.25 -3.13
CA THR A 32 4.17 20.72 -4.53
C THR A 32 2.87 20.39 -5.28
N PRO A 33 2.57 21.07 -6.41
CA PRO A 33 1.49 20.66 -7.30
C PRO A 33 1.64 19.22 -7.80
N GLU A 34 2.87 18.75 -8.03
CA GLU A 34 3.16 17.39 -8.48
C GLU A 34 2.78 16.37 -7.40
N ASP A 35 3.13 16.66 -6.14
CA ASP A 35 2.72 15.86 -4.97
C ASP A 35 1.18 15.77 -4.88
N LEU A 36 0.48 16.87 -5.19
CA LEU A 36 -0.97 16.93 -5.16
C LEU A 36 -1.59 16.01 -6.21
N VAL A 37 -1.08 16.07 -7.43
CA VAL A 37 -1.56 15.26 -8.56
C VAL A 37 -1.38 13.78 -8.25
N GLU A 38 -0.21 13.41 -7.75
CA GLU A 38 0.09 12.02 -7.37
C GLU A 38 -0.82 11.53 -6.25
N TRP A 39 -0.97 12.33 -5.20
CA TRP A 39 -1.89 12.05 -4.11
C TRP A 39 -3.34 11.87 -4.59
N LEU A 40 -3.84 12.81 -5.39
CA LEU A 40 -5.22 12.76 -5.89
C LEU A 40 -5.47 11.55 -6.79
N ARG A 41 -4.49 11.17 -7.61
CA ARG A 41 -4.59 9.99 -8.47
C ARG A 41 -4.66 8.71 -7.65
N HIS A 42 -3.85 8.58 -6.61
CA HIS A 42 -3.93 7.42 -5.70
C HIS A 42 -5.26 7.40 -4.95
N LEU A 43 -5.65 8.53 -4.37
CA LEU A 43 -6.91 8.64 -3.63
C LEU A 43 -8.11 8.30 -4.52
N HIS A 44 -8.10 8.72 -5.78
CA HIS A 44 -9.13 8.37 -6.75
C HIS A 44 -9.18 6.85 -6.99
N ALA A 45 -8.03 6.19 -7.15
CA ALA A 45 -7.97 4.74 -7.33
C ALA A 45 -8.54 3.97 -6.13
N TYR A 46 -8.20 4.38 -4.90
CA TYR A 46 -8.74 3.79 -3.67
C TYR A 46 -10.26 4.00 -3.57
N ARG A 47 -10.74 5.22 -3.80
CA ARG A 47 -12.19 5.53 -3.79
C ARG A 47 -12.98 4.80 -4.86
N TRP A 48 -12.38 4.55 -6.02
CA TRP A 48 -13.00 3.70 -7.02
C TRP A 48 -13.07 2.25 -6.55
N ALA A 49 -12.01 1.74 -5.92
CA ALA A 49 -11.95 0.37 -5.41
C ALA A 49 -12.89 0.11 -4.22
N GLU A 50 -13.25 1.14 -3.46
CA GLU A 50 -14.27 1.05 -2.40
C GLU A 50 -15.60 0.46 -2.88
N ASN A 51 -15.99 0.72 -4.14
CA ASN A 51 -17.21 0.15 -4.74
C ASN A 51 -17.21 -1.38 -4.78
N PHE A 52 -16.04 -1.98 -4.55
CA PHE A 52 -15.85 -3.41 -4.53
C PHE A 52 -15.42 -3.95 -3.17
N ALA A 53 -15.24 -3.10 -2.16
CA ALA A 53 -14.75 -3.47 -0.84
C ALA A 53 -15.87 -3.82 0.14
N GLU A 54 -17.11 -3.34 -0.10
CA GLU A 54 -18.25 -3.51 0.81
C GLU A 54 -18.40 -4.95 1.33
N GLY A 55 -18.29 -5.14 2.65
CA GLY A 55 -18.45 -6.44 3.32
C GLY A 55 -17.38 -7.49 3.01
N LYS A 56 -16.27 -7.12 2.35
CA LYS A 56 -15.23 -8.07 1.90
C LYS A 56 -14.01 -8.13 2.81
N TYR A 57 -13.28 -9.24 2.71
CA TYR A 57 -11.90 -9.35 3.20
C TYR A 57 -10.94 -8.83 2.12
N VAL A 58 -10.24 -7.74 2.43
CA VAL A 58 -9.42 -7.00 1.47
C VAL A 58 -7.93 -7.13 1.81
N LEU A 59 -7.10 -7.32 0.80
CA LEU A 59 -5.65 -7.17 0.89
C LEU A 59 -5.20 -5.93 0.09
N ASP A 60 -4.54 -4.99 0.76
CA ASP A 60 -3.85 -3.87 0.14
C ASP A 60 -2.34 -4.14 0.08
N VAL A 61 -1.77 -4.17 -1.13
CA VAL A 61 -0.37 -4.54 -1.39
C VAL A 61 0.43 -3.32 -1.81
N GLY A 62 1.43 -2.96 -1.00
CA GLY A 62 2.21 -1.73 -1.17
C GLY A 62 1.52 -0.54 -0.51
N CYS A 63 0.95 -0.73 0.68
CA CYS A 63 0.08 0.25 1.32
C CYS A 63 0.81 1.52 1.81
N GLY A 64 2.15 1.51 1.85
CA GLY A 64 2.96 2.61 2.37
C GLY A 64 2.58 2.97 3.82
N ILE A 65 2.11 4.20 4.03
CA ILE A 65 1.62 4.66 5.34
C ILE A 65 0.19 4.22 5.67
N GLY A 66 -0.54 3.62 4.72
CA GLY A 66 -1.86 3.02 4.97
C GLY A 66 -3.08 3.92 4.78
N TYR A 67 -2.96 5.12 4.21
CA TYR A 67 -4.12 6.02 4.03
C TYR A 67 -5.19 5.41 3.10
N GLY A 68 -4.79 4.76 2.01
CA GLY A 68 -5.73 4.14 1.08
C GLY A 68 -6.38 2.88 1.65
N ALA A 69 -5.59 2.07 2.37
CA ALA A 69 -6.11 0.97 3.18
C ALA A 69 -7.15 1.46 4.21
N ASN A 70 -6.93 2.63 4.81
CA ASN A 70 -7.88 3.23 5.73
C ASN A 70 -9.18 3.65 5.01
N GLU A 71 -9.12 4.24 3.82
CA GLU A 71 -10.33 4.52 3.01
C GLU A 71 -11.13 3.22 2.75
N LEU A 72 -10.46 2.16 2.32
CA LEU A 72 -11.10 0.85 2.08
C LEU A 72 -11.71 0.24 3.35
N SER A 73 -11.07 0.44 4.50
CA SER A 73 -11.52 -0.12 5.79
C SER A 73 -12.85 0.44 6.28
N THR A 74 -13.32 1.54 5.70
CA THR A 74 -14.61 2.15 6.04
C THR A 74 -15.81 1.33 5.53
N LYS A 75 -15.60 0.51 4.47
CA LYS A 75 -16.64 -0.31 3.83
C LYS A 75 -16.32 -1.81 3.88
N ALA A 76 -15.04 -2.16 3.94
CA ALA A 76 -14.60 -3.54 4.05
C ALA A 76 -15.02 -4.18 5.37
N SER A 77 -15.22 -5.51 5.35
CA SER A 77 -15.35 -6.27 6.60
C SER A 77 -14.03 -6.30 7.36
N ALA A 78 -12.91 -6.43 6.65
CA ALA A 78 -11.56 -6.28 7.18
C ALA A 78 -10.57 -5.96 6.06
N VAL A 79 -9.53 -5.18 6.38
CA VAL A 79 -8.42 -4.87 5.48
C VAL A 79 -7.13 -5.35 6.11
N VAL A 80 -6.37 -6.16 5.39
CA VAL A 80 -4.96 -6.41 5.68
C VAL A 80 -4.14 -5.55 4.73
N ALA A 81 -3.23 -4.75 5.27
CA ALA A 81 -2.41 -3.84 4.47
C ALA A 81 -0.94 -4.20 4.64
N ILE A 82 -0.25 -4.46 3.53
CA ILE A 82 1.13 -4.91 3.55
C ILE A 82 2.07 -3.94 2.85
N ASP A 83 3.23 -3.75 3.46
CA ASP A 83 4.37 -3.06 2.87
C ASP A 83 5.65 -3.59 3.53
N PHE A 84 6.79 -3.50 2.86
CA PHE A 84 8.08 -3.82 3.50
C PHE A 84 8.63 -2.60 4.27
N TRP A 85 8.05 -1.40 4.08
CA TRP A 85 8.43 -0.17 4.79
C TRP A 85 7.93 -0.17 6.24
N LYS A 86 8.83 -0.54 7.15
CA LYS A 86 8.53 -0.74 8.57
C LYS A 86 7.96 0.51 9.24
N GLU A 87 8.52 1.68 8.95
CA GLU A 87 8.08 2.95 9.55
C GLU A 87 6.70 3.36 9.03
N GLY A 88 6.39 3.08 7.76
CA GLY A 88 5.06 3.29 7.18
C GLY A 88 4.00 2.38 7.82
N ILE A 89 4.32 1.10 8.00
CA ILE A 89 3.46 0.14 8.71
C ILE A 89 3.27 0.55 10.17
N TYR A 90 4.34 0.95 10.86
CA TYR A 90 4.24 1.45 12.23
C TYR A 90 3.33 2.69 12.29
N TYR A 91 3.50 3.64 11.37
CA TYR A 91 2.62 4.81 11.28
C TYR A 91 1.16 4.39 11.04
N CYS A 92 0.90 3.50 10.09
CA CYS A 92 -0.44 2.99 9.80
C CYS A 92 -1.11 2.44 11.07
N HIS A 93 -0.36 1.61 11.81
CA HIS A 93 -0.82 1.02 13.06
C HIS A 93 -1.16 2.05 14.14
N GLN A 94 -0.38 3.14 14.24
CA GLN A 94 -0.61 4.18 15.24
C GLN A 94 -1.77 5.14 14.89
N ASN A 95 -2.10 5.28 13.60
CA ASN A 95 -2.99 6.36 13.12
C ASN A 95 -4.36 5.88 12.63
N TYR A 96 -4.55 4.59 12.34
CA TYR A 96 -5.78 4.08 11.72
C TYR A 96 -6.49 3.00 12.55
N GLY A 97 -7.77 2.78 12.24
CA GLY A 97 -8.75 2.11 13.11
C GLY A 97 -8.82 0.59 13.03
N LYS A 98 -9.82 0.04 13.74
CA LYS A 98 -9.93 -1.39 14.13
C LYS A 98 -10.09 -2.40 12.98
N ASN A 99 -10.61 -1.98 11.82
CA ASN A 99 -10.82 -2.89 10.68
C ASN A 99 -9.60 -2.97 9.75
N LEU A 100 -8.49 -2.33 10.12
CA LEU A 100 -7.25 -2.30 9.36
C LEU A 100 -6.12 -3.00 10.15
N SER A 101 -5.55 -4.04 9.55
CA SER A 101 -4.42 -4.82 10.09
C SER A 101 -3.17 -4.60 9.23
N PRO A 102 -2.28 -3.68 9.64
CA PRO A 102 -1.04 -3.44 8.90
C PRO A 102 0.02 -4.50 9.24
N VAL A 103 0.71 -5.01 8.22
CA VAL A 103 1.68 -6.11 8.34
C VAL A 103 2.93 -5.80 7.52
N ILE A 104 4.10 -5.94 8.13
CA ILE A 104 5.38 -5.85 7.41
C ILE A 104 5.54 -7.14 6.59
N ALA A 105 5.38 -7.07 5.28
CA ALA A 105 5.48 -8.25 4.40
C ALA A 105 5.91 -7.91 2.97
N SER A 106 6.46 -8.91 2.28
CA SER A 106 6.82 -8.83 0.87
C SER A 106 5.65 -9.24 -0.02
N ALA A 107 5.44 -8.49 -1.11
CA ALA A 107 4.51 -8.85 -2.16
C ALA A 107 4.93 -10.09 -2.98
N ILE A 108 6.22 -10.48 -2.95
CA ILE A 108 6.75 -11.64 -3.67
C ILE A 108 6.23 -12.95 -3.06
N LYS A 109 6.14 -13.00 -1.72
CA LYS A 109 5.70 -14.17 -0.97
C LYS A 109 4.85 -13.72 0.21
N LEU A 110 3.55 -13.82 0.04
CA LEU A 110 2.58 -13.43 1.04
C LEU A 110 2.62 -14.39 2.24
N PRO A 111 2.55 -13.87 3.49
CA PRO A 111 2.49 -14.68 4.70
C PRO A 111 1.05 -15.13 5.02
N PHE A 112 0.22 -15.34 3.98
CA PHE A 112 -1.19 -15.68 4.11
C PHE A 112 -1.46 -17.00 3.39
N LYS A 113 -2.54 -17.68 3.77
CA LYS A 113 -3.02 -18.84 3.04
C LYS A 113 -3.50 -18.41 1.64
N ASP A 114 -3.26 -19.25 0.63
CA ASP A 114 -3.79 -19.02 -0.71
C ASP A 114 -5.32 -18.84 -0.67
N ASN A 115 -5.85 -18.00 -1.58
CA ASN A 115 -7.29 -17.76 -1.73
C ASN A 115 -7.98 -17.24 -0.45
N SER A 116 -7.35 -16.30 0.28
CA SER A 116 -7.90 -15.79 1.55
C SER A 116 -8.62 -14.43 1.43
N PHE A 117 -8.51 -13.74 0.30
CA PHE A 117 -9.05 -12.39 0.13
C PHE A 117 -10.04 -12.31 -1.03
N ASP A 118 -11.18 -11.63 -0.81
CA ASP A 118 -12.20 -11.42 -1.83
C ASP A 118 -11.86 -10.24 -2.76
N LEU A 119 -11.04 -9.32 -2.27
CA LEU A 119 -10.50 -8.21 -3.03
C LEU A 119 -9.01 -8.06 -2.72
N VAL A 120 -8.20 -7.98 -3.76
CA VAL A 120 -6.79 -7.59 -3.65
C VAL A 120 -6.60 -6.32 -4.45
N VAL A 121 -6.06 -5.28 -3.83
CA VAL A 121 -5.68 -4.04 -4.49
C VAL A 121 -4.16 -3.88 -4.42
N SER A 122 -3.59 -3.29 -5.47
CA SER A 122 -2.20 -2.87 -5.48
C SER A 122 -2.06 -1.67 -6.40
N PHE A 123 -1.98 -0.49 -5.80
CA PHE A 123 -1.84 0.75 -6.56
C PHE A 123 -0.38 1.19 -6.50
N GLN A 124 0.19 1.49 -7.67
CA GLN A 124 1.46 2.20 -7.78
C GLN A 124 2.72 1.49 -7.27
N VAL A 125 2.76 0.17 -7.44
CA VAL A 125 3.92 -0.65 -7.06
C VAL A 125 4.99 -0.75 -8.16
N ILE A 126 4.73 -0.37 -9.42
CA ILE A 126 5.58 -0.76 -10.57
C ILE A 126 6.53 0.32 -11.11
N GLU A 127 6.55 1.56 -10.61
CA GLU A 127 7.43 2.61 -11.19
C GLU A 127 8.81 2.72 -10.54
N GLN A 128 9.05 1.98 -9.48
CA GLN A 128 10.19 2.20 -8.58
C GLN A 128 11.30 1.16 -8.76
N TYR A 129 11.13 0.26 -9.72
CA TYR A 129 12.11 -0.74 -10.05
C TYR A 129 12.33 -0.70 -11.55
N SER A 130 13.61 -0.61 -11.95
CA SER A 130 14.05 -0.77 -13.33
C SER A 130 13.27 -1.90 -14.02
N SER A 131 13.15 -1.83 -15.34
CA SER A 131 12.42 -2.70 -16.29
C SER A 131 12.56 -4.24 -16.16
N LYS A 132 13.16 -4.75 -15.08
CA LYS A 132 13.49 -6.15 -14.79
C LYS A 132 12.69 -6.80 -13.66
N THR A 133 11.71 -6.14 -13.02
CA THR A 133 11.20 -6.62 -11.72
C THR A 133 9.70 -6.90 -11.70
N SER A 134 9.32 -8.03 -12.27
CA SER A 134 7.96 -8.60 -12.24
C SER A 134 7.52 -9.17 -10.88
N GLY A 135 8.35 -9.05 -9.84
CA GLY A 135 8.14 -9.73 -8.55
C GLY A 135 7.22 -9.00 -7.55
N TYR A 136 6.84 -7.74 -7.80
CA TYR A 136 6.14 -6.93 -6.79
C TYR A 136 4.61 -7.02 -6.83
N ILE A 137 4.05 -7.76 -7.78
CA ILE A 137 2.63 -8.07 -7.84
C ILE A 137 2.45 -9.53 -7.42
N PRO A 138 1.78 -9.81 -6.29
CA PRO A 138 1.47 -11.18 -5.91
C PRO A 138 0.69 -11.87 -7.02
N LYS A 139 0.98 -13.16 -7.27
CA LYS A 139 0.17 -13.93 -8.22
C LYS A 139 -1.27 -13.96 -7.71
N ARG A 140 -2.24 -13.70 -8.59
CA ARG A 140 -3.67 -13.67 -8.24
C ARG A 140 -4.08 -14.83 -7.33
N ASN A 141 -3.70 -16.07 -7.69
CA ASN A 141 -4.11 -17.28 -6.98
C ASN A 141 -3.43 -17.47 -5.60
N GLN A 142 -2.35 -16.75 -5.31
CA GLN A 142 -1.69 -16.78 -3.99
C GLN A 142 -2.40 -15.91 -2.96
N ALA A 143 -3.22 -14.96 -3.41
CA ALA A 143 -3.86 -13.98 -2.54
C ALA A 143 -5.38 -14.03 -2.62
N CYS A 144 -5.88 -13.94 -3.85
CA CYS A 144 -7.28 -13.71 -4.14
C CYS A 144 -8.04 -15.02 -4.27
N THR A 145 -9.27 -15.06 -3.75
CA THR A 145 -10.18 -16.19 -3.94
C THR A 145 -10.49 -16.38 -5.43
N LYS A 146 -10.96 -17.58 -5.81
CA LYS A 146 -11.31 -17.88 -7.21
C LYS A 146 -12.34 -16.90 -7.79
N THR A 147 -13.31 -16.47 -6.98
CA THR A 147 -14.36 -15.49 -7.32
C THR A 147 -13.98 -14.05 -6.99
N GLY A 148 -12.87 -13.85 -6.28
CA GLY A 148 -12.39 -12.56 -5.85
C GLY A 148 -11.82 -11.72 -6.99
N ARG A 149 -11.76 -10.42 -6.74
CA ARG A 149 -11.26 -9.43 -7.68
C ARG A 149 -9.82 -9.02 -7.34
N TYR A 150 -9.01 -8.89 -8.37
CA TYR A 150 -7.65 -8.38 -8.28
C TYR A 150 -7.58 -7.08 -9.09
N ILE A 151 -7.29 -5.96 -8.43
CA ILE A 151 -7.20 -4.64 -9.04
C ILE A 151 -5.77 -4.15 -8.89
N HIS A 152 -5.14 -3.75 -9.98
CA HIS A 152 -3.86 -3.09 -9.94
C HIS A 152 -3.79 -1.96 -10.96
N SER A 153 -2.99 -0.94 -10.66
CA SER A 153 -2.70 0.14 -11.61
C SER A 153 -1.20 0.19 -11.89
N TYR A 154 -0.87 0.54 -13.13
CA TYR A 154 0.48 0.85 -13.59
C TYR A 154 0.38 2.12 -14.44
N ASN A 155 1.42 2.95 -14.42
CA ASN A 155 1.50 4.05 -15.37
C ASN A 155 1.88 3.45 -16.73
N ALA A 156 1.10 3.80 -17.76
CA ALA A 156 1.29 3.37 -19.13
C ALA A 156 2.20 4.35 -19.88
#